data_AF-A0A9D2JSM7-F1
#
_entry.id   AF-A0A9D2JSM7-F1
#
_cell.length_a   1.000
_cell.length_b   1.000
_cell.length_c   1.000
_cell.angle_alpha   90.00
_cell.angle_beta   90.00
_cell.angle_gamma   90.00
#
_symmetry.space_group_name_H-M   'P 1'
#
loop_
_entity.id
_entity.type
_entity.pdbx_description
1 polymer ?
#
loop_
_entity_poly.entity_id
_entity_poly.type
_entity_poly.pdbx_seq_one_letter_code
_entity_poly.pdbx_strand_id
1 'polypeptide(L)' 'GDSAFWMQLQEEMRQAGFYMKIVEDTCEHFAIIDQELVWYGNMNLLAKVRMEDSMMRVKGKKIAAELMELTFR' A
#
# COMPACT_ATOMS: atom_id res chain seq x y z
N GLY A 1 3.88 11.08 11.91
CA GLY A 1 4.63 10.02 12.61
C GLY A 1 6.03 10.52 12.82
N ASP A 2 6.68 10.12 13.90
CA ASP A 2 8.10 10.42 14.12
C ASP A 2 8.94 9.78 12.98
N SER A 3 9.95 10.49 12.48
CA SER A 3 10.81 9.97 11.40
C SER A 3 11.53 8.69 11.83
N ALA A 4 11.89 8.60 13.11
CA ALA A 4 12.49 7.40 13.71
C ALA A 4 11.56 6.18 13.60
N PHE A 5 10.26 6.35 13.78
CA PHE A 5 9.28 5.25 13.67
C PHE A 5 9.25 4.67 12.25
N TRP A 6 9.20 5.53 11.23
CA TRP A 6 9.15 5.08 9.83
C TRP A 6 10.44 4.41 9.39
N MET A 7 11.60 4.90 9.86
CA MET A 7 12.89 4.26 9.61
C MET A 7 12.96 2.86 10.23
N GLN A 8 12.48 2.70 11.47
CA GLN A 8 12.45 1.41 12.14
C GLN A 8 11.52 0.42 11.42
N LEU A 9 10.30 0.85 11.05
CA LEU A 9 9.34 0.01 10.34
C LEU A 9 9.90 -0.47 8.98
N GLN A 10 10.58 0.42 8.26
CA GLN A 10 11.22 0.08 6.99
C GLN A 10 12.28 -1.01 7.18
N GLU A 11 13.11 -0.90 8.21
CA GLU A 11 14.15 -1.89 8.47
C GLU A 11 13.55 -3.24 8.88
N GLU A 12 12.50 -3.25 9.70
CA GLU A 12 11.77 -4.47 10.08
C GLU A 12 11.16 -5.19 8.86
N MET A 13 10.51 -4.44 7.97
CA MET A 13 9.96 -5.00 6.74
C MET A 13 11.06 -5.55 5.82
N ARG A 14 12.17 -4.82 5.67
CA ARG A 14 13.31 -5.30 4.87
C ARG A 14 13.88 -6.60 5.45
N GLN A 15 14.03 -6.69 6.77
CA GLN A 15 14.54 -7.90 7.46
C GLN A 15 13.57 -9.09 7.36
N ALA A 16 12.27 -8.83 7.33
CA ALA A 16 11.25 -9.86 7.09
C ALA A 16 11.19 -10.35 5.63
N GLY A 17 12.01 -9.79 4.74
CA GLY A 17 12.12 -10.21 3.34
C GLY A 17 11.17 -9.51 2.38
N PHE A 18 10.52 -8.42 2.82
CA PHE A 18 9.70 -7.60 1.92
C PHE A 18 10.60 -6.81 0.97
N TYR A 19 10.23 -6.82 -0.31
CA TYR A 19 10.79 -5.88 -1.28
C TYR A 19 10.17 -4.50 -1.06
N MET A 20 11.01 -3.51 -0.76
CA MET A 20 10.58 -2.14 -0.49
C MET A 20 11.17 -1.18 -1.51
N LYS A 21 10.34 -0.27 -2.03
CA LYS A 21 10.73 0.84 -2.91
C LYS A 21 10.15 2.11 -2.31
N ILE A 22 11.02 3.09 -1.99
CA ILE A 22 10.56 4.43 -1.59
C ILE A 22 10.25 5.18 -2.87
N VAL A 23 9.05 5.77 -2.93
CA VAL A 23 8.59 6.59 -4.06
C VAL A 23 8.29 7.99 -3.54
N GLU A 24 8.73 9.01 -4.27
CA GLU A 24 8.55 10.41 -3.85
C GLU A 24 7.12 10.91 -4.08
N ASP A 25 6.35 10.27 -4.98
CA ASP A 25 5.16 10.91 -5.53
C ASP A 25 4.02 9.95 -5.90
N THR A 26 3.39 9.31 -4.90
CA THR A 26 2.10 8.63 -5.12
C THR A 26 1.14 8.90 -3.96
N CYS A 27 0.08 9.65 -4.23
CA CYS A 27 -1.01 9.97 -3.29
C CYS A 27 -2.09 8.88 -3.19
N GLU A 28 -1.87 7.68 -3.76
CA GLU A 28 -2.90 6.65 -3.84
C GLU A 28 -2.66 5.54 -2.82
N HIS A 29 -3.58 5.39 -1.87
CA HIS A 29 -3.55 4.32 -0.88
C HIS A 29 -4.31 3.10 -1.42
N PHE A 30 -3.57 2.11 -1.91
CA PHE A 30 -4.14 0.86 -2.37
C PHE A 30 -3.30 -0.35 -2.02
N ALA A 31 -3.93 -1.52 -2.01
CA ALA A 31 -3.25 -2.82 -1.95
C ALA A 31 -3.79 -3.72 -3.05
N ILE A 32 -2.90 -4.51 -3.65
CA ILE A 32 -3.24 -5.54 -4.62
C ILE A 32 -2.84 -6.89 -4.02
N ILE A 33 -3.79 -7.79 -3.90
CA ILE A 33 -3.61 -9.12 -3.29
C ILE A 33 -3.90 -10.17 -4.36
N ASP A 34 -3.00 -11.14 -4.48
CA ASP A 34 -3.07 -12.26 -5.45
C ASP A 34 -3.32 -11.82 -6.91
N GLN A 35 -2.89 -10.60 -7.27
CA GLN A 35 -3.10 -10.01 -8.60
C GLN A 35 -4.58 -9.97 -9.04
N GLU A 36 -5.52 -9.91 -8.08
CA GLU A 36 -6.95 -9.96 -8.36
C GLU A 36 -7.77 -9.07 -7.43
N LEU A 37 -7.45 -9.03 -6.14
CA LEU A 37 -8.20 -8.27 -5.17
C LEU A 37 -7.54 -6.91 -4.95
N VAL A 38 -8.30 -5.85 -5.19
CA VAL A 38 -7.86 -4.47 -4.98
C VAL A 38 -8.58 -3.90 -3.77
N TRP A 39 -7.81 -3.36 -2.84
CA TRP A 39 -8.28 -2.50 -1.77
C TRP A 39 -7.89 -1.07 -2.11
N TYR A 40 -8.85 -0.15 -2.05
CA TYR A 40 -8.64 1.25 -2.40
C TYR A 40 -9.44 2.16 -1.47
N GLY A 41 -8.87 3.28 -1.04
CA GLY A 41 -9.56 4.27 -0.20
C GLY A 41 -8.63 5.33 0.38
N ASN A 42 -9.08 6.06 1.40
CA ASN A 42 -8.27 7.05 2.13
C ASN A 42 -7.53 6.44 3.34
N MET A 43 -7.79 5.17 3.67
CA MET A 43 -7.10 4.49 4.78
C MET A 43 -5.63 4.28 4.48
N ASN A 44 -4.76 4.67 5.42
CA ASN A 44 -3.33 4.36 5.35
C ASN A 44 -3.07 2.93 5.88
N LEU A 45 -2.62 2.04 5.00
CA LEU A 45 -2.46 0.61 5.26
C LEU A 45 -1.39 0.26 6.31
N LEU A 46 -0.46 1.17 6.59
CA LEU A 46 0.63 0.98 7.55
C LEU A 46 0.48 1.85 8.80
N ALA A 47 -0.60 2.61 8.90
CA ALA A 47 -0.86 3.50 10.03
C ALA A 47 -1.98 2.97 10.93
N LYS A 48 -2.17 3.65 12.05
CA LYS A 48 -3.30 3.39 12.94
C LYS A 48 -4.61 3.83 12.27
N VAL A 49 -5.58 2.92 12.25
CA VAL A 49 -6.94 3.15 11.75
C VAL A 49 -7.63 4.27 12.50
N ARG A 50 -8.39 5.09 11.76
CA ARG A 50 -9.23 6.17 12.26
C ARG A 50 -10.70 5.97 11.90
N MET A 51 -11.60 6.69 12.55
CA MET A 51 -13.04 6.56 12.30
C MET A 51 -13.44 7.08 10.90
N GLU A 52 -12.68 8.05 10.39
CA GLU A 52 -12.87 8.66 9.07
C GLU A 52 -12.23 7.86 7.91
N ASP A 53 -11.55 6.76 8.21
CA ASP A 53 -10.95 5.90 7.19
C ASP A 53 -12.03 5.08 6.46
N SER A 54 -11.90 5.02 5.15
CA SER A 54 -12.80 4.32 4.24
C SER A 54 -11.99 3.41 3.32
N MET A 55 -12.57 2.26 2.98
CA MET A 55 -11.97 1.28 2.10
C MET A 55 -13.02 0.59 1.24
N MET A 56 -12.76 0.51 -0.05
CA MET A 56 -13.51 -0.27 -1.01
C MET A 56 -12.74 -1.53 -1.36
N ARG A 57 -13.46 -2.66 -1.45
CA ARG A 57 -12.91 -3.95 -1.87
C ARG A 57 -13.46 -4.31 -3.23
N VAL A 58 -12.58 -4.39 -4.22
CA VAL A 58 -12.92 -4.71 -5.61
C VAL A 58 -12.23 -6.01 -6.00
N LYS A 59 -12.98 -7.00 -6.48
CA LYS A 59 -12.42 -8.23 -7.04
C LYS A 59 -12.41 -8.13 -8.56
N GLY A 60 -11.22 -8.12 -9.16
CA GLY A 60 -11.08 -8.06 -10.61
C GLY A 60 -9.61 -8.06 -11.07
N LYS A 61 -9.24 -9.07 -11.86
CA LYS A 61 -7.88 -9.19 -12.42
C LYS A 61 -7.51 -8.04 -13.35
N LYS A 62 -8.48 -7.47 -14.08
CA LYS A 62 -8.24 -6.37 -15.01
C LYS A 62 -7.78 -5.10 -14.28
N ILE A 63 -8.52 -4.67 -13.26
CA ILE A 63 -8.16 -3.48 -12.46
C ILE A 63 -6.85 -3.69 -11.70
N ALA A 64 -6.61 -4.91 -11.18
CA ALA A 64 -5.34 -5.23 -10.54
C ALA A 64 -4.16 -5.08 -11.50
N ALA A 65 -4.27 -5.63 -12.72
CA ALA A 65 -3.24 -5.51 -13.74
C ALA A 65 -2.97 -4.05 -14.15
N GLU A 66 -4.03 -3.27 -14.38
CA GLU A 66 -3.92 -1.84 -14.75
C GLU A 66 -3.19 -1.03 -13.66
N LEU A 67 -3.55 -1.22 -12.38
CA LEU A 67 -2.87 -0.55 -11.26
C LEU A 67 -1.40 -0.98 -11.13
N MET A 68 -1.11 -2.28 -11.30
CA MET A 68 0.27 -2.76 -11.24
C MET A 68 1.16 -2.13 -12.32
N GLU A 69 0.65 -1.97 -13.54
CA GLU A 69 1.38 -1.37 -14.67
C GLU A 69 1.65 0.14 -14.47
N LEU A 70 0.75 0.83 -13.77
CA LEU A 70 0.92 2.25 -13.45
C LEU A 70 1.94 2.47 -12.33
N THR A 71 1.98 1.60 -11.31
CA THR A 71 2.74 1.85 -10.08
C THR A 71 4.09 1.13 -10.01
N PHE A 72 4.19 -0.11 -10.49
CA PHE A 72 5.38 -0.95 -10.27
C PHE A 72 6.32 -1.04 -11.48
N ARG A 73 6.42 0.04 -12.26
CA ARG A 73 7.43 0.15 -13.32
C ARG A 73 8.87 0.14 -12.78
#